data_AF-A0A453KMT9-F1
#
_entry.id   AF-A0A453KMT9-F1
#
_cell.length_a   1.000
_cell.length_b   1.000
_cell.length_c   1.000
_cell.angle_alpha   90.00
_cell.angle_beta   90.00
_cell.angle_gamma   90.00
#
_symmetry.space_group_name_H-M   'P 1'
#
loop_
_entity.id
_entity.type
_entity.pdbx_description
1 polymer ?
#
loop_
_entity_poly.entity_id
_entity_poly.type
_entity_poly.pdbx_seq_one_letter_code
_entity_poly.pdbx_strand_id
1 'polypeptide(L)'
;MEIIILISLVVLLVLGALFVIPRSKNKGEGKDARSAGNGTTSTSYSKKEVSTHNTRKDCWIIIKDKVYDVTPYVEEHPGGDAILNNAGGDSTEGFFGF
;
A
#
# COMPACT_ATOMS: atom_id res chain seq x y z
N MET A 1 -13.39 -46.68 -5.32
CA MET A 1 -12.09 -46.18 -5.80
C MET A 1 -12.25 -45.17 -6.93
N GLU A 2 -13.15 -45.40 -7.89
CA GLU A 2 -13.39 -44.52 -9.05
C GLU A 2 -13.93 -43.12 -8.70
N ILE A 3 -14.84 -43.01 -7.72
CA ILE A 3 -15.44 -41.72 -7.29
C ILE A 3 -14.39 -40.77 -6.66
N ILE A 4 -13.40 -41.33 -5.94
CA ILE A 4 -12.36 -40.54 -5.27
C ILE A 4 -11.41 -39.89 -6.30
N ILE A 5 -11.13 -40.59 -7.40
CA ILE A 5 -10.29 -40.09 -8.50
C ILE A 5 -10.99 -38.93 -9.22
N LEU A 6 -12.29 -39.07 -9.49
CA LEU A 6 -13.10 -38.01 -10.12
C LEU A 6 -13.16 -36.75 -9.25
N ILE A 7 -13.40 -36.89 -7.94
CA ILE A 7 -13.43 -35.75 -7.02
C ILE A 7 -12.06 -35.06 -6.95
N SER A 8 -10.97 -35.83 -6.90
CA SER A 8 -9.61 -35.28 -6.85
C SER A 8 -9.24 -34.50 -8.12
N LEU A 9 -9.65 -35.00 -9.30
CA LEU A 9 -9.44 -34.31 -10.58
C LEU A 9 -10.26 -33.01 -10.69
N VAL A 10 -11.50 -33.02 -10.22
CA VAL A 10 -12.36 -31.83 -10.22
C VAL A 10 -11.82 -30.77 -9.26
N VAL A 11 -11.35 -31.16 -8.07
CA VAL A 11 -10.77 -30.24 -7.08
C VAL A 11 -9.47 -29.60 -7.59
N LEU A 12 -8.60 -30.37 -8.25
CA LEU A 12 -7.37 -29.83 -8.84
C LEU A 12 -7.63 -28.87 -10.01
N LEU A 13 -8.65 -29.13 -10.84
CA LEU A 13 -9.04 -28.22 -11.91
C LEU A 13 -9.62 -26.90 -11.38
N VAL A 14 -10.46 -26.95 -10.33
CA VAL A 14 -11.07 -25.74 -9.74
C VAL A 14 -10.03 -24.91 -8.98
N LEU A 15 -9.12 -25.54 -8.23
CA LEU A 15 -8.03 -24.83 -7.54
C LEU A 15 -7.00 -24.25 -8.52
N GLY A 16 -6.68 -24.97 -9.60
CA GLY A 16 -5.80 -24.47 -10.67
C GLY A 16 -6.40 -23.27 -11.40
N ALA A 17 -7.71 -23.28 -11.70
CA ALA A 17 -8.39 -22.17 -12.36
C ALA A 17 -8.43 -20.89 -11.51
N LEU A 18 -8.53 -21.01 -10.18
CA LEU A 18 -8.44 -19.87 -9.25
C LEU A 18 -7.04 -19.24 -9.20
N PHE A 19 -5.98 -20.03 -9.40
CA PHE A 19 -4.60 -19.56 -9.36
C PHE A 19 -4.16 -18.86 -10.66
N VAL A 20 -4.79 -19.18 -11.80
CA VAL A 20 -4.43 -18.64 -13.12
C VAL A 20 -5.07 -17.28 -13.41
N ILE A 21 -6.05 -16.80 -12.62
CA ILE A 21 -6.65 -15.48 -12.86
C ILE A 21 -5.61 -14.40 -12.52
N PRO A 22 -5.01 -13.72 -13.52
CA PRO A 22 -4.07 -12.64 -13.26
C PRO A 22 -4.88 -11.48 -12.71
N ARG A 23 -4.54 -11.01 -11.50
CA ARG A 23 -5.12 -9.79 -10.94
C ARG A 23 -4.91 -8.64 -11.94
N SER A 24 -5.98 -8.26 -12.62
CA SER A 24 -6.02 -7.09 -13.49
C SER A 24 -5.67 -5.85 -12.66
N LYS A 25 -4.46 -5.31 -12.87
CA LYS A 25 -4.02 -4.04 -12.30
C LYS A 25 -4.82 -2.93 -12.98
N ASN A 26 -5.86 -2.44 -12.31
CA ASN A 26 -6.55 -1.24 -12.75
C ASN A 26 -5.67 -0.02 -12.45
N LYS A 27 -5.01 0.50 -13.50
CA LYS A 27 -4.06 1.60 -13.45
C LYS A 27 -4.84 2.91 -13.58
N GLY A 28 -5.17 3.53 -12.44
CA GLY A 28 -5.69 4.88 -12.41
C GLY A 28 -4.64 5.87 -12.88
N GLU A 29 -4.96 6.61 -13.94
CA GLU A 29 -4.21 7.77 -14.44
C GLU A 29 -4.41 8.96 -13.49
N GLY A 30 -3.33 9.45 -12.88
CA GLY A 30 -3.20 10.80 -12.35
C GLY A 30 -2.11 11.51 -13.13
N LYS A 31 -2.48 12.58 -13.83
CA LYS A 31 -1.61 13.41 -14.68
C LYS A 31 -1.45 14.75 -14.01
N ASP A 32 -0.31 14.97 -13.36
CA ASP A 32 -0.02 16.23 -12.71
C ASP A 32 1.36 16.67 -13.16
N ALA A 33 1.36 17.62 -14.11
CA ALA A 33 2.56 18.18 -14.69
C ALA A 33 3.06 19.38 -13.88
N ARG A 34 4.40 19.51 -13.86
CA ARG A 34 5.28 20.67 -13.61
C ARG A 34 5.88 20.79 -12.20
N SER A 35 7.21 20.70 -12.12
CA SER A 35 8.08 21.89 -12.28
C SER A 35 9.55 21.50 -12.42
N ALA A 36 10.29 22.31 -13.18
CA ALA A 36 11.71 22.18 -13.48
C ALA A 36 12.60 22.60 -12.30
N GLY A 37 13.61 21.78 -11.97
CA GLY A 37 14.67 22.13 -11.03
C GLY A 37 15.46 20.89 -10.58
N ASN A 38 16.68 20.76 -11.08
CA ASN A 38 17.76 19.81 -10.72
C ASN A 38 17.36 18.33 -10.50
N GLY A 39 17.76 17.46 -11.42
CA GLY A 39 17.32 16.06 -11.57
C GLY A 39 17.36 15.20 -10.31
N THR A 40 16.33 15.33 -9.48
CA THR A 40 15.94 14.38 -8.45
C THR A 40 14.81 13.59 -9.07
N THR A 41 15.04 12.34 -9.42
CA THR A 41 13.99 11.44 -9.89
C THR A 41 12.90 11.40 -8.83
N SER A 42 11.78 12.08 -9.08
CA SER A 42 10.61 12.08 -8.20
C SER A 42 9.97 10.71 -8.28
N THR A 43 10.22 9.87 -7.28
CA THR A 43 9.55 8.57 -7.16
C THR A 43 8.08 8.80 -6.78
N SER A 44 7.17 8.31 -7.61
CA SER A 44 5.74 8.32 -7.34
C SER A 44 5.29 6.99 -6.73
N TYR A 45 4.45 7.05 -5.70
CA TYR A 45 3.88 5.89 -5.03
C TYR A 45 2.37 5.86 -5.20
N SER A 46 1.78 4.65 -5.30
CA SER A 46 0.33 4.51 -5.25
C SER A 46 -0.18 4.48 -3.80
N LYS A 47 -1.41 4.93 -3.54
CA LYS A 47 -2.01 4.79 -2.19
C LYS A 47 -2.00 3.34 -1.68
N LYS A 48 -2.20 2.38 -2.59
CA LYS A 48 -2.16 0.95 -2.26
C LYS A 48 -0.77 0.49 -1.83
N GLU A 49 0.27 1.03 -2.43
CA GLU A 49 1.65 0.75 -2.05
C GLU A 49 1.96 1.35 -0.68
N VAL A 50 1.62 2.62 -0.45
CA VAL A 50 1.80 3.25 0.88
C VAL A 50 1.06 2.48 1.97
N SER A 51 -0.14 1.95 1.68
CA SER A 51 -0.93 1.17 2.65
C SER A 51 -0.29 -0.12 3.14
N THR A 52 0.76 -0.63 2.48
CA THR A 52 1.48 -1.80 2.98
C THR A 52 2.49 -1.47 4.08
N HIS A 53 2.85 -0.18 4.22
CA HIS A 53 3.80 0.32 5.21
C HIS A 53 3.03 0.88 6.42
N ASN A 54 2.37 -0.03 7.15
CA ASN A 54 1.39 0.31 8.18
C ASN A 54 1.73 -0.26 9.58
N THR A 55 3.00 -0.52 9.86
CA THR A 55 3.43 -1.11 11.14
C THR A 55 4.42 -0.20 11.85
N ARG A 56 4.59 -0.37 13.16
CA ARG A 56 5.57 0.42 13.95
C ARG A 56 6.99 0.37 13.39
N LYS A 57 7.39 -0.76 12.79
CA LYS A 57 8.74 -0.96 12.22
C LYS A 57 8.82 -0.68 10.72
N ASP A 58 7.71 -0.26 10.12
CA ASP A 58 7.57 0.05 8.70
C ASP A 58 6.33 0.94 8.54
N CYS A 59 6.51 2.23 8.81
CA CYS A 59 5.43 3.21 8.95
C CYS A 59 5.62 4.34 7.95
N TRP A 60 4.79 4.37 6.91
CA TRP A 60 4.73 5.48 5.98
C TRP A 60 3.43 6.25 6.14
N ILE A 61 3.45 7.55 5.86
CA ILE A 61 2.27 8.41 5.88
C ILE A 61 2.23 9.34 4.67
N ILE A 62 1.03 9.79 4.33
CA ILE A 62 0.81 10.80 3.30
C ILE A 62 0.46 12.13 3.99
N ILE A 63 1.15 13.20 3.62
CA ILE A 63 0.80 14.57 4.03
C ILE A 63 0.79 15.45 2.78
N LYS A 64 -0.37 16.01 2.43
CA LYS A 64 -0.57 16.85 1.22
C LYS A 64 0.01 16.18 -0.05
N ASP A 65 -0.44 14.95 -0.33
CA ASP A 65 -0.05 14.12 -1.48
C ASP A 65 1.45 13.77 -1.56
N LYS A 66 2.22 14.02 -0.50
CA LYS A 66 3.62 13.59 -0.37
C LYS A 66 3.73 12.41 0.58
N VAL A 67 4.53 11.43 0.19
CA VAL A 67 4.78 10.22 0.99
C VAL A 67 6.03 10.43 1.84
N TYR A 68 5.93 10.08 3.12
CA TYR A 68 7.00 10.15 4.09
C TYR A 68 7.18 8.80 4.75
N ASP A 69 8.41 8.27 4.72
CA ASP A 69 8.82 7.20 5.62
C ASP A 69 9.11 7.82 6.99
N VAL A 70 8.23 7.56 7.95
CA VAL A 70 8.33 8.06 9.32
C VAL A 70 8.77 6.98 10.29
N THR A 71 9.12 5.78 9.81
CA THR A 71 9.64 4.67 10.61
C THR A 71 10.71 5.08 11.63
N PRO A 72 11.76 5.86 11.28
CA PRO A 72 12.78 6.25 12.25
C PRO A 72 12.27 7.24 13.32
N TYR A 73 11.14 7.91 13.06
CA TYR A 73 10.59 8.94 13.93
C TYR A 73 9.47 8.43 14.87
N VAL A 74 8.96 7.21 14.64
CA VAL A 74 7.82 6.67 15.40
C VAL A 74 8.03 6.74 16.92
N GLU A 75 9.24 6.40 17.40
CA GLU A 75 9.55 6.40 18.84
C GLU A 75 9.81 7.80 19.42
N GLU A 76 10.11 8.78 18.56
CA GLU A 76 10.40 10.17 18.96
C GLU A 76 9.18 11.09 18.83
N HIS A 77 8.07 10.57 18.31
CA HIS A 77 6.86 11.34 18.08
C HIS A 77 6.28 11.86 19.43
N PRO A 78 6.18 13.19 19.65
CA PRO A 78 5.69 13.73 20.92
C PRO A 78 4.25 13.33 21.27
N GLY A 79 3.43 13.01 20.27
CA GLY A 79 2.09 12.46 20.44
C GLY A 79 2.07 10.95 20.71
N GLY A 80 3.23 10.32 20.89
CA GLY A 80 3.39 8.88 21.10
C GLY A 80 2.77 8.07 19.96
N ASP A 81 2.01 7.04 20.32
CA ASP A 81 1.39 6.09 19.39
C ASP A 81 0.35 6.72 18.45
N ALA A 82 -0.02 7.99 18.65
CA ALA A 82 -0.94 8.69 17.75
C ALA A 82 -0.45 8.74 16.29
N ILE A 83 0.86 8.67 16.03
CA ILE A 83 1.42 8.57 14.68
C ILE A 83 0.97 7.29 13.96
N LEU A 84 0.68 6.22 14.70
CA LEU A 84 0.30 4.92 14.15
C LEU A 84 -1.18 4.85 13.73
N ASN A 85 -2.02 5.80 14.18
CA ASN A 85 -3.44 5.82 13.86
C ASN A 85 -3.71 5.89 12.34
N ASN A 86 -2.78 6.49 11.60
CA ASN A 86 -2.85 6.65 10.14
C ASN A 86 -1.64 6.03 9.43
N ALA A 87 -1.00 5.03 10.03
CA ALA A 87 0.11 4.32 9.39
C ALA A 87 -0.36 3.67 8.08
N GLY A 88 0.39 3.89 7.00
CA GLY A 88 0.05 3.51 5.63
C GLY A 88 -1.03 4.39 4.98
N GLY A 89 -1.43 5.49 5.61
CA GLY A 89 -2.57 6.32 5.21
C GLY A 89 -2.29 7.81 5.12
N ASP A 90 -3.34 8.58 4.87
CA ASP A 90 -3.30 10.04 4.83
C ASP A 90 -3.42 10.60 6.26
N SER A 91 -2.40 11.35 6.67
CA SER A 91 -2.31 12.00 7.97
C SER A 91 -2.44 13.52 7.87
N THR A 92 -2.87 14.06 6.72
CA THR A 92 -2.92 15.50 6.48
C THR A 92 -3.78 16.23 7.52
N GLU A 93 -4.97 15.72 7.83
CA GLU A 93 -5.86 16.34 8.82
C GLU A 93 -5.22 16.35 10.22
N GLY A 94 -4.72 15.18 10.67
CA GLY A 94 -4.05 15.05 11.97
C GLY A 94 -2.77 15.88 12.10
N PHE A 95 -2.03 16.09 11.01
CA PHE A 95 -0.82 16.90 11.00
C PHE A 95 -1.10 18.40 11.19
N PHE A 96 -2.22 18.92 10.65
CA PHE A 96 -2.59 20.33 10.77
C PHE A 96 -3.60 20.63 11.88
N GLY A 97 -4.17 19.59 12.51
CA GLY A 97 -5.08 19.73 13.65
C GLY A 97 -6.48 20.24 13.29
N PHE A 98 -7.00 19.86 12.12
CA PHE A 98 -8.37 20.15 11.70
C PHE A 98 -9.37 19.11 12.20
#